data_AF-A0AAD4JKX0-F1
#
_entry.id   AF-A0AAD4JKX0-F1
#
_cell.length_a   1.000
_cell.length_b   1.000
_cell.length_c   1.000
_cell.angle_alpha   90.00
_cell.angle_beta   90.00
_cell.angle_gamma   90.00
#
_symmetry.space_group_name_H-M   'P 1'
#
loop_
_entity.id
_entity.type
_entity.pdbx_description
1 polymer ?
#
loop_
_entity_poly.entity_id
_entity_poly.type
_entity_poly.pdbx_seq_one_letter_code
_entity_poly.pdbx_strand_id
1 'polypeptide(L)'
;MPKKTVINPKDNHISFQCESMTMVEKKLGEMGIDSVRQRVEEGGVYVEQLFFHDPDGFMIEICNCDNIPMVPLAGEVVRSCSRLNLQMVQQQPQQQQIHVPVVQP
;
A
#
# COMPACT_ATOMS: atom_id res chain seq x y z
N MET A 1 12.44 -15.91 21.93
CA MET A 1 13.68 -15.85 21.11
C MET A 1 14.37 -14.52 21.41
N PRO A 2 15.71 -14.45 21.38
CA PRO A 2 16.40 -13.16 21.53
C PRO A 2 16.04 -12.24 20.36
N LYS A 3 15.79 -10.95 20.64
CA LYS A 3 15.51 -9.95 19.61
C LYS A 3 16.75 -9.74 18.76
N LYS A 4 16.60 -9.82 17.44
CA LYS A 4 17.67 -9.45 16.50
C LYS A 4 17.78 -7.94 16.49
N THR A 5 19.00 -7.43 16.63
CA THR A 5 19.27 -5.98 16.64
C THR A 5 19.88 -5.49 15.33
N VAL A 6 20.48 -6.38 14.56
CA VAL A 6 21.04 -6.07 13.24
C VAL A 6 19.96 -6.25 12.19
N ILE A 7 19.80 -5.24 11.33
CA ILE A 7 18.93 -5.30 10.16
C ILE A 7 19.66 -6.08 9.06
N ASN A 8 19.12 -7.23 8.66
CA ASN A 8 19.64 -8.04 7.56
C ASN A 8 18.57 -8.17 6.47
N PRO A 9 18.70 -7.48 5.32
CA PRO A 9 17.76 -7.57 4.21
C PRO A 9 17.52 -9.00 3.67
N LYS A 10 18.42 -9.95 3.96
CA LYS A 10 18.31 -11.35 3.53
C LYS A 10 17.67 -12.28 4.57
N ASP A 11 17.34 -11.79 5.76
CA ASP A 11 16.62 -12.58 6.76
C ASP A 11 15.15 -12.76 6.35
N ASN A 12 14.46 -13.75 6.94
CA ASN A 12 13.03 -13.95 6.74
C ASN A 12 12.23 -12.71 7.21
N HIS A 13 11.36 -12.18 6.35
CA HIS A 13 10.61 -10.95 6.59
C HIS A 13 9.20 -11.01 5.97
N ILE A 14 8.33 -10.10 6.39
CA ILE A 14 7.04 -9.84 5.77
C ILE A 14 7.13 -8.52 4.99
N SER A 15 6.61 -8.52 3.76
CA SER A 15 6.72 -7.38 2.84
C SER A 15 5.40 -6.63 2.70
N PHE A 16 5.46 -5.30 2.62
CA PHE A 16 4.32 -4.43 2.34
C PHE A 16 4.61 -3.47 1.18
N GLN A 17 3.61 -3.27 0.33
CA GLN A 17 3.64 -2.28 -0.75
C GLN A 17 3.36 -0.87 -0.20
N CYS A 18 4.07 0.16 -0.69
CA CYS A 18 3.73 1.55 -0.42
C CYS A 18 3.77 2.43 -1.67
N GLU A 19 3.07 3.57 -1.63
CA GLU A 19 3.10 4.57 -2.73
C GLU A 19 4.35 5.45 -2.70
N SER A 20 4.90 5.68 -1.51
CA SER A 20 5.99 6.62 -1.31
C SER A 20 6.97 6.13 -0.26
N MET A 21 8.10 5.61 -0.72
CA MET A 21 9.23 5.21 0.12
C MET A 21 9.69 6.37 1.02
N THR A 22 9.73 7.58 0.46
CA THR A 22 10.16 8.79 1.18
C THR A 22 9.27 9.11 2.38
N MET A 23 7.94 8.97 2.25
CA MET A 23 7.03 9.21 3.38
C MET A 23 7.21 8.17 4.48
N VAL A 24 7.38 6.90 4.11
CA VAL A 24 7.58 5.81 5.06
C VAL A 24 8.90 5.97 5.80
N GLU A 25 10.00 6.20 5.08
CA GLU A 25 11.34 6.41 5.65
C GLU A 25 11.36 7.60 6.61
N LYS A 26 10.74 8.73 6.21
CA LYS A 26 10.57 9.89 7.09
C LYS A 26 9.82 9.52 8.38
N LYS A 27 8.72 8.78 8.26
CA LYS A 27 7.89 8.45 9.44
C LYS A 27 8.61 7.51 10.41
N LEU A 28 9.37 6.54 9.90
CA LEU A 28 10.20 5.65 10.71
C LEU A 28 11.27 6.45 11.47
N GLY A 29 11.92 7.42 10.79
CA GLY A 29 12.88 8.32 11.43
C GLY A 29 12.25 9.18 12.55
N GLU A 30 11.05 9.73 12.32
CA GLU A 30 10.29 10.46 13.35
C GLU A 30 9.94 9.59 14.57
N MET A 31 9.78 8.28 14.37
CA MET A 31 9.49 7.30 15.42
C MET A 31 10.74 6.76 16.10
N GLY A 32 11.94 7.16 15.66
CA GLY A 32 13.21 6.64 16.18
C GLY A 32 13.45 5.17 15.82
N ILE A 33 12.89 4.71 14.70
CA ILE A 33 13.07 3.34 14.20
C ILE A 33 14.19 3.36 13.15
N ASP A 34 15.26 2.60 13.43
CA ASP A 34 16.35 2.40 12.49
C ASP A 34 15.87 1.61 11.27
N SER A 35 16.32 2.03 10.09
CA SER A 35 15.97 1.37 8.83
C SER A 35 17.15 1.34 7.86
N VAL A 36 17.13 0.38 6.94
CA VAL A 36 18.12 0.22 5.87
C VAL A 36 17.41 0.25 4.53
N ARG A 37 17.80 1.19 3.67
CA ARG A 37 17.29 1.30 2.29
C ARG A 37 18.21 0.56 1.32
N GLN A 38 17.61 -0.14 0.37
CA GLN A 38 18.29 -0.84 -0.70
C GLN A 38 17.56 -0.60 -2.02
N ARG A 39 18.30 -0.65 -3.13
CA ARG A 39 17.75 -0.67 -4.48
C ARG A 39 18.18 -1.97 -5.15
N VAL A 40 17.23 -2.67 -5.76
CA VAL A 40 17.46 -3.90 -6.52
C VAL A 40 16.94 -3.76 -7.94
N GLU A 41 17.46 -4.58 -8.84
CA GLU A 41 17.00 -4.67 -10.22
C GLU A 41 16.35 -6.03 -10.46
N GLU A 42 15.09 -6.02 -10.88
CA GLU A 42 14.30 -7.21 -11.18
C GLU A 42 13.65 -7.06 -12.56
N GLY A 43 14.01 -7.93 -13.51
CA GLY A 43 13.46 -7.87 -14.87
C GLY A 43 13.71 -6.55 -15.60
N GLY A 44 14.81 -5.85 -15.28
CA GLY A 44 15.13 -4.53 -15.84
C GLY A 44 14.38 -3.36 -15.19
N VAL A 45 13.57 -3.63 -14.15
CA VAL A 45 12.88 -2.62 -13.34
C VAL A 45 13.63 -2.45 -12.03
N TYR A 46 13.80 -1.20 -11.60
CA TYR A 46 14.38 -0.90 -10.31
C TYR A 46 13.31 -0.84 -9.23
N VAL A 47 13.55 -1.59 -8.15
CA VAL A 47 12.69 -1.64 -6.97
C VAL A 47 13.47 -1.10 -5.78
N GLU A 48 12.84 -0.22 -5.03
CA GLU A 48 13.36 0.27 -3.76
C GLU A 48 12.74 -0.55 -2.63
N GLN A 49 13.59 -0.89 -1.67
CA GLN A 49 13.24 -1.69 -0.50
C GLN A 49 13.73 -0.96 0.75
N LEU A 50 12.96 -1.01 1.83
CA LEU A 50 13.30 -0.45 3.12
C LEU A 50 13.04 -1.49 4.20
N PHE A 51 14.07 -1.80 4.99
CA PHE A 51 14.02 -2.85 6.01
C PHE A 51 14.13 -2.26 7.41
N PHE A 52 13.29 -2.71 8.33
CA PHE A 52 13.35 -2.32 9.74
C PHE A 52 12.72 -3.38 10.65
N HIS A 53 13.10 -3.41 11.92
CA HIS A 53 12.52 -4.33 12.90
C HIS A 53 11.29 -3.72 13.55
N ASP A 54 10.25 -4.53 13.74
CA ASP A 54 9.12 -4.16 14.59
C ASP A 54 9.51 -4.21 16.09
N PRO A 55 8.63 -3.78 17.02
CA PRO A 55 8.93 -3.82 18.45
C PRO A 55 9.27 -5.22 18.99
N ASP A 56 8.81 -6.28 18.33
CA ASP A 56 9.04 -7.68 18.71
C ASP A 56 10.34 -8.25 18.10
N GLY A 57 10.95 -7.54 17.15
CA GLY A 57 12.19 -7.93 16.47
C GLY A 57 11.96 -8.76 15.21
N PHE A 58 10.74 -8.75 14.66
CA PHE A 58 10.45 -9.30 13.35
C PHE A 58 10.86 -8.32 12.26
N MET A 59 11.39 -8.88 11.17
CA MET A 59 11.88 -8.10 10.04
C MET A 59 10.73 -7.71 9.12
N ILE A 60 10.59 -6.41 8.84
CA ILE A 60 9.62 -5.87 7.90
C ILE A 60 10.36 -5.30 6.70
N GLU A 61 9.84 -5.59 5.51
CA GLU A 61 10.23 -4.94 4.26
C GLU A 61 9.09 -4.04 3.77
N ILE A 62 9.44 -2.84 3.31
CA ILE A 62 8.56 -1.97 2.52
C ILE A 62 9.13 -1.88 1.11
N CYS A 63 8.33 -2.16 0.09
CA CYS A 63 8.75 -2.04 -1.31
C CYS A 63 7.79 -1.17 -2.14
N ASN A 64 8.30 -0.66 -3.27
CA ASN A 64 7.51 0.02 -4.31
C ASN A 64 7.36 -0.85 -5.57
N CYS A 65 6.98 -2.11 -5.38
CA CYS A 65 6.95 -3.17 -6.39
C CYS A 65 5.85 -3.03 -7.49
N ASP A 66 5.17 -1.88 -7.64
CA ASP A 66 3.98 -1.74 -8.52
C ASP A 66 4.32 -1.91 -10.01
N ASN A 67 5.57 -1.67 -10.38
CA ASN A 67 6.03 -1.69 -11.77
C ASN A 67 6.66 -3.03 -12.17
N ILE A 68 6.72 -4.01 -11.26
CA ILE A 68 7.28 -5.33 -11.58
C ILE A 68 6.30 -6.05 -12.50
N PRO A 69 6.74 -6.51 -13.69
CA PRO A 69 5.87 -7.22 -14.62
C PRO A 69 5.42 -8.55 -14.01
N MET A 70 4.15 -8.63 -13.60
CA MET A 70 3.57 -9.88 -13.13
C MET A 70 3.12 -10.75 -14.31
N VAL A 71 3.67 -11.97 -14.40
CA VAL A 71 3.19 -12.99 -15.33
C VAL A 71 2.18 -13.88 -14.61
N PRO A 72 0.93 -13.97 -15.09
CA PRO A 72 -0.07 -14.82 -14.47
C PRO A 72 0.34 -16.29 -14.58
N LEU A 73 0.17 -17.06 -13.50
CA LEU A 73 0.28 -18.49 -13.59
C LEU A 73 -0.89 -19.01 -14.44
N ALA A 74 -0.60 -19.92 -15.38
CA ALA A 74 -1.58 -20.37 -16.37
C ALA A 74 -2.87 -20.88 -15.71
N GLY A 75 -4.00 -20.27 -16.07
CA GLY A 75 -5.34 -20.65 -15.60
C GLY A 75 -6.00 -19.70 -14.60
N GLU A 76 -5.32 -18.64 -14.15
CA GLU A 76 -5.92 -17.66 -13.23
C GLU A 76 -6.31 -16.34 -13.92
N VAL A 77 -7.50 -15.84 -13.60
CA VAL A 77 -7.95 -14.51 -14.04
C VAL A 77 -7.24 -13.48 -13.17
N VAL A 78 -6.37 -12.67 -13.79
CA VAL A 78 -5.64 -11.60 -13.12
C VAL A 78 -6.63 -10.58 -12.57
N ARG A 79 -6.86 -10.61 -11.26
CA ARG A 79 -7.32 -9.42 -10.55
C ARG A 79 -6.10 -8.56 -10.31
N SER A 80 -5.90 -7.59 -11.20
CA SER A 80 -4.92 -6.53 -10.94
C SER A 80 -5.26 -5.93 -9.58
N CYS A 81 -4.28 -5.88 -8.67
CA CYS A 81 -4.39 -5.17 -7.40
C CYS A 81 -4.38 -3.65 -7.64
N SER A 82 -5.17 -3.15 -8.59
CA SER A 82 -5.46 -1.74 -8.69
C SER A 82 -6.21 -1.34 -7.43
N ARG A 83 -5.69 -0.35 -6.70
CA ARG A 83 -6.41 0.33 -5.61
C ARG A 83 -7.84 0.60 -6.07
N LEU A 84 -8.81 -0.10 -5.51
CA LEU A 84 -10.21 0.29 -5.66
C LEU A 84 -10.34 1.62 -4.94
N ASN A 85 -10.43 2.72 -5.69
CA ASN A 85 -10.89 3.98 -5.14
C ASN A 85 -12.38 3.79 -4.83
N LEU A 86 -12.68 3.29 -3.64
CA LEU A 86 -14.05 3.09 -3.17
C LEU A 86 -14.64 4.47 -2.87
N GLN A 87 -14.95 5.24 -3.92
CA GLN A 87 -15.82 6.39 -3.78
C GLN A 87 -17.17 5.86 -3.31
N MET A 88 -17.44 6.04 -2.03
CA MET A 88 -18.74 5.80 -1.44
C MET A 88 -19.77 6.53 -2.30
N VAL A 89 -20.61 5.76 -3.01
CA VAL A 89 -21.77 6.29 -3.71
C VAL A 89 -22.66 6.92 -2.65
N GLN A 90 -22.53 8.23 -2.44
CA GLN A 90 -23.56 9.02 -1.76
C GLN A 90 -24.80 8.94 -2.64
N GLN A 91 -25.73 8.07 -2.25
CA GLN A 91 -27.10 8.12 -2.75
C GLN A 91 -27.65 9.50 -2.37
N GLN A 92 -27.75 10.40 -3.34
CA GLN A 92 -28.52 11.63 -3.17
C GLN A 92 -29.99 11.23 -2.99
N PRO A 93 -30.67 11.65 -1.90
CA PRO A 93 -32.11 11.50 -1.84
C PRO A 93 -32.75 12.43 -2.89
N GLN A 94 -33.45 11.83 -3.85
CA GLN A 94 -34.28 12.54 -4.82
C GLN A 94 -35.44 13.20 -4.06
N GLN A 95 -35.35 14.51 -3.80
CA GLN A 95 -36.50 15.27 -3.31
C GLN A 95 -37.52 15.40 -4.45
N GLN A 96 -38.58 14.59 -4.41
CA GLN A 96 -39.76 14.80 -5.25
C GLN A 96 -40.47 16.09 -4.78
N GLN A 97 -40.32 17.17 -5.55
CA GLN A 97 -41.17 18.36 -5.40
C GLN A 97 -42.59 18.00 -5.86
N ILE A 98 -43.51 17.99 -4.90
CA ILE A 98 -44.95 17.85 -5.11
C ILE A 98 -45.44 19.18 -5.70
N HIS A 99 -45.69 19.22 -7.01
CA HIS A 99 -46.33 20.38 -7.65
C HIS A 99 -47.83 20.32 -7.36
N VAL A 100 -48.27 21.08 -6.36
CA VAL A 100 -49.70 21.31 -6.09
C VAL A 100 -50.19 22.38 -7.06
N PRO A 101 -51.12 22.10 -7.99
CA PRO A 101 -51.69 23.15 -8.82
C PRO A 101 -52.57 24.07 -7.97
N VAL A 102 -52.18 25.34 -7.95
CA VAL A 102 -52.99 26.47 -7.46
C VAL A 102 -54.24 26.57 -8.33
N VAL A 103 -55.42 26.40 -7.72
CA VAL A 103 -56.70 26.78 -8.33
C VAL A 103 -57.07 28.16 -7.79
N GLN A 104 -57.25 29.13 -8.68
CA GLN A 104 -57.76 30.48 -8.43
C GLN A 104 -58.66 30.88 -9.60
N PRO A 105 -59.66 31.75 -9.40
CA PRO A 105 -60.66 31.81 -8.32
C PRO A 105 -61.95 31.05 -8.66
#